data_AF-A0A376W876-F1
#
_entry.id   AF-A0A376W876-F1
#
_cell.length_a   1.000
_cell.length_b   1.000
_cell.length_c   1.000
_cell.angle_alpha   90.00
_cell.angle_beta   90.00
_cell.angle_gamma   90.00
#
_symmetry.space_group_name_H-M   'P 1'
#
loop_
_entity.id
_entity.type
_entity.pdbx_description
1 polymer ?
#
loop_
_entity_poly.entity_id
_entity_poly.type
_entity_poly.pdbx_seq_one_letter_code
_entity_poly.pdbx_strand_id
1 'polypeptide(L)'
;MSEKVNKTSLIHDAAFRKTLKDPAAARDFLEQVLTPYQKSRCNLDTIELEPTTFVAESLRQSACDVLLSMKTNDGKDGYIYTLIEHQSSPDKFIPLRMMRYILAVMEQHIEEHKCAPVVIPVLFIMVQSGHIRIR
;
A
#
# COMPACT_ATOMS: atom_id res chain seq x y z
N MET A 1 -21.27 2.90 19.48
CA MET A 1 -22.00 1.96 18.60
C MET A 1 -20.96 1.05 17.98
N SER A 2 -20.94 -0.23 18.34
CA SER A 2 -19.86 -1.16 17.96
C SER A 2 -20.12 -1.68 16.54
N GLU A 3 -19.28 -1.29 15.58
CA GLU A 3 -19.30 -1.84 14.22
C GLU A 3 -18.94 -3.33 14.27
N LYS A 4 -19.86 -4.18 13.81
CA LYS A 4 -19.60 -5.60 13.61
C LYS A 4 -18.61 -5.75 12.46
N VAL A 5 -17.34 -5.96 12.79
CA VAL A 5 -16.29 -6.28 11.82
C VAL A 5 -16.68 -7.57 11.08
N ASN A 6 -16.82 -7.49 9.76
CA ASN A 6 -17.23 -8.61 8.92
C ASN A 6 -16.08 -9.62 8.79
N LYS A 7 -16.27 -10.84 9.30
CA LYS A 7 -15.22 -11.88 9.35
C LYS A 7 -14.70 -12.28 7.97
N THR A 8 -15.49 -12.08 6.90
CA THR A 8 -15.10 -12.41 5.53
C THR A 8 -14.16 -11.37 4.91
N SER A 9 -14.34 -10.07 5.20
CA SER A 9 -13.39 -9.06 4.73
C SER A 9 -12.02 -9.30 5.36
N LEU A 10 -11.96 -9.47 6.68
CA LEU A 10 -10.72 -9.78 7.43
C LEU A 10 -9.89 -10.96 6.86
N ILE A 11 -10.54 -11.98 6.29
CA ILE A 11 -9.85 -13.13 5.68
C ILE A 11 -9.24 -12.75 4.34
N HIS A 12 -9.94 -11.94 3.53
CA HIS A 12 -9.41 -11.45 2.27
C HIS A 12 -8.32 -10.40 2.47
N ASP A 13 -8.49 -9.49 3.44
CA ASP A 13 -7.47 -8.56 3.93
C ASP A 13 -6.16 -9.32 4.24
N ALA A 14 -6.24 -10.34 5.08
CA ALA A 14 -5.10 -11.13 5.51
C ALA A 14 -4.45 -11.92 4.37
N ALA A 15 -5.26 -12.51 3.47
CA ALA A 15 -4.76 -13.25 2.32
C ALA A 15 -4.04 -12.34 1.32
N PHE A 16 -4.62 -11.20 0.99
CA PHE A 16 -4.05 -10.24 0.05
C PHE A 16 -2.81 -9.56 0.63
N ARG A 17 -2.83 -9.23 1.92
CA ARG A 17 -1.64 -8.76 2.63
C ARG A 17 -0.52 -9.80 2.61
N LYS A 18 -0.85 -11.09 2.78
CA LYS A 18 0.15 -12.17 2.69
C LYS A 18 0.73 -12.26 1.28
N THR A 19 -0.09 -12.10 0.24
CA THR A 19 0.37 -12.07 -1.16
C THR A 19 1.34 -10.92 -1.40
N LEU A 20 1.02 -9.69 -0.97
CA LEU A 20 1.92 -8.55 -1.16
C LEU A 20 3.19 -8.57 -0.29
N LYS A 21 3.26 -9.49 0.69
CA LYS A 21 4.50 -9.74 1.45
C LYS A 21 5.47 -10.68 0.71
N ASP A 22 4.99 -11.39 -0.30
CA ASP A 22 5.84 -12.17 -1.19
C ASP A 22 6.35 -11.27 -2.33
N PRO A 23 7.66 -11.01 -2.46
CA PRO A 23 8.20 -10.10 -3.47
C PRO A 23 7.83 -10.49 -4.92
N ALA A 24 7.71 -11.79 -5.23
CA ALA A 24 7.32 -12.22 -6.57
C ALA A 24 5.87 -11.82 -6.87
N ALA A 25 4.94 -12.16 -5.98
CA ALA A 25 3.53 -11.80 -6.16
C ALA A 25 3.29 -10.28 -6.07
N ALA A 26 4.04 -9.56 -5.24
CA ALA A 26 3.98 -8.10 -5.18
C ALA A 26 4.46 -7.46 -6.48
N ARG A 27 5.53 -7.97 -7.11
CA ARG A 27 5.98 -7.52 -8.42
C ARG A 27 4.91 -7.71 -9.49
N ASP A 28 4.33 -8.90 -9.57
CA ASP A 28 3.28 -9.22 -10.55
C ASP A 28 2.05 -8.33 -10.40
N PHE A 29 1.69 -7.99 -9.15
CA PHE A 29 0.63 -7.04 -8.87
C PHE A 29 1.00 -5.62 -9.32
N LEU A 30 2.19 -5.14 -8.97
CA LEU A 30 2.64 -3.79 -9.32
C LEU A 30 2.79 -3.59 -10.83
N GLU A 31 3.19 -4.62 -11.57
CA GLU A 31 3.24 -4.60 -13.04
C GLU A 31 1.87 -4.31 -13.67
N GLN A 32 0.78 -4.73 -13.03
CA GLN A 32 -0.58 -4.52 -13.51
C GLN A 32 -1.15 -3.17 -13.08
N VAL A 33 -0.74 -2.66 -11.91
CA VAL A 33 -1.35 -1.46 -11.30
C VAL A 33 -0.59 -0.17 -11.62
N LEU A 34 0.73 -0.23 -11.79
CA LEU A 34 1.53 0.95 -12.09
C LEU A 34 1.35 1.39 -13.54
N THR A 35 1.25 2.70 -13.74
CA THR A 35 1.21 3.31 -15.08
C THR A 35 2.53 3.07 -15.84
N PRO A 36 2.54 3.09 -17.18
CA PRO A 36 3.77 2.93 -17.95
C PRO A 36 4.88 3.92 -17.56
N TYR A 37 4.51 5.15 -17.19
CA TYR A 37 5.45 6.16 -16.70
C TYR A 37 6.04 5.80 -15.34
N GLN A 38 5.26 5.27 -14.40
CA GLN A 38 5.79 4.82 -13.11
C GLN A 38 6.71 3.62 -13.31
N LYS A 39 6.32 2.64 -14.13
CA LYS A 39 7.12 1.45 -14.41
C LYS A 39 8.46 1.76 -15.05
N SER A 40 8.50 2.71 -16.00
CA SER A 40 9.76 3.12 -16.62
C SER A 40 10.75 3.81 -15.67
N ARG A 41 10.32 4.14 -14.44
CA ARG A 41 11.14 4.78 -13.41
C ARG A 41 11.52 3.83 -12.27
N CYS A 42 10.85 2.68 -12.14
CA CYS A 42 11.06 1.73 -11.04
C CYS A 42 11.84 0.50 -11.51
N ASN A 43 12.79 0.04 -10.71
CA ASN A 43 13.39 -1.27 -10.88
C ASN A 43 12.68 -2.28 -9.95
N LEU A 44 11.62 -2.91 -10.47
CA LEU A 44 10.81 -3.87 -9.71
C LEU A 44 11.55 -5.20 -9.43
N ASP A 45 12.75 -5.40 -9.98
CA ASP A 45 13.57 -6.55 -9.61
C ASP A 45 14.21 -6.41 -8.23
N THR A 46 14.26 -5.18 -7.71
CA THR A 46 14.87 -4.83 -6.42
C THR A 46 13.86 -4.66 -5.29
N ILE A 47 12.60 -5.11 -5.48
CA ILE A 47 11.60 -4.87 -4.45
C ILE A 47 11.88 -5.67 -3.19
N GLU A 48 11.77 -5.00 -2.05
CA GLU A 48 11.89 -5.62 -0.74
C GLU A 48 10.78 -5.15 0.18
N LEU A 49 10.34 -6.03 1.08
CA LEU A 49 9.31 -5.72 2.06
C LEU A 49 9.91 -4.96 3.24
N GLU A 50 9.40 -3.76 3.49
CA GLU A 50 9.85 -2.94 4.60
C GLU A 50 9.00 -3.19 5.87
N PRO A 51 9.63 -3.24 7.06
CA PRO A 51 8.90 -3.27 8.32
C PRO A 51 8.11 -1.98 8.50
N THR A 52 6.78 -2.05 8.48
CA THR A 52 5.88 -0.89 8.68
C THR A 52 5.74 -0.47 10.15
N THR A 53 6.79 -0.63 10.97
CA THR A 53 6.74 -0.43 12.43
C THR A 53 6.83 1.03 12.86
N PHE A 54 7.35 1.90 12.00
CA PHE A 54 7.64 3.31 12.28
C PHE A 54 6.43 4.23 12.16
N VAL A 55 5.36 3.81 11.47
CA VAL A 55 4.18 4.65 11.31
C VAL A 55 3.36 4.64 12.59
N ALA A 56 3.12 5.84 13.13
CA ALA A 56 2.51 6.10 14.43
C ALA A 56 1.31 5.18 14.71
N GLU A 57 1.17 4.72 15.95
CA GLU A 57 0.16 3.75 16.39
C GLU A 57 -1.27 4.15 15.99
N SER A 58 -1.54 5.46 15.86
CA SER A 58 -2.80 6.05 15.36
C SER A 58 -3.18 5.68 13.91
N LEU A 59 -2.25 5.18 13.11
CA LEU A 59 -2.46 4.78 11.70
C LEU A 59 -2.62 3.26 11.54
N ARG A 60 -2.36 2.47 12.60
CA ARG A 60 -2.44 0.99 12.58
C ARG A 60 -3.88 0.45 12.64
N GLN A 61 -4.88 1.30 12.67
CA GLN A 61 -6.27 0.87 12.76
C GLN A 61 -6.78 0.43 11.38
N SER A 62 -6.85 -0.91 11.24
CA SER A 62 -7.66 -1.69 10.30
C SER A 62 -7.31 -1.71 8.80
N ALA A 63 -6.21 -1.11 8.34
CA ALA A 63 -5.81 -1.19 6.94
C ALA A 63 -4.66 -2.19 6.71
N CYS A 64 -4.73 -2.92 5.60
CA CYS A 64 -3.65 -3.78 5.16
C CYS A 64 -2.57 -2.95 4.46
N ASP A 65 -1.81 -2.21 5.27
CA ASP A 65 -0.70 -1.41 4.80
C ASP A 65 0.49 -2.31 4.48
N VAL A 66 1.04 -2.14 3.28
CA VAL A 66 2.28 -2.77 2.81
C VAL A 66 3.20 -1.69 2.25
N LEU A 67 4.43 -1.63 2.77
CA LEU A 67 5.47 -0.78 2.23
C LEU A 67 6.53 -1.66 1.56
N LEU A 68 6.84 -1.34 0.32
CA LEU A 68 7.90 -1.98 -0.43
C LEU A 68 8.97 -0.92 -0.73
N SER A 69 10.23 -1.23 -0.48
CA SER A 69 11.36 -0.46 -1.02
C SER A 69 11.72 -1.00 -2.40
N MET A 70 12.32 -0.14 -3.22
CA MET A 70 12.87 -0.49 -4.53
C MET A 70 13.90 0.55 -4.95
N LYS A 71 14.78 0.20 -5.89
CA LYS A 71 15.63 1.17 -6.57
C LYS A 71 14.90 1.76 -7.78
N THR A 72 15.09 3.04 -8.03
CA THR A 72 14.72 3.63 -9.31
C THR A 72 15.73 3.22 -10.38
N ASN A 73 15.36 3.36 -11.66
CA ASN A 73 16.26 3.05 -12.77
C ASN A 73 17.50 3.97 -12.83
N ASP A 74 17.48 5.14 -12.18
CA ASP A 74 18.64 6.02 -11.97
C ASP A 74 19.41 5.71 -10.66
N GLY A 75 19.13 4.57 -10.01
CA GLY A 75 19.89 4.04 -8.87
C GLY A 75 19.55 4.66 -7.51
N LYS A 76 18.50 5.48 -7.41
CA LYS A 76 18.07 6.12 -6.17
C LYS A 76 17.10 5.21 -5.40
N ASP A 77 16.94 5.49 -4.13
CA ASP A 77 15.94 4.83 -3.31
C ASP A 77 14.53 5.33 -3.61
N GLY A 78 13.61 4.37 -3.64
CA GLY A 78 12.20 4.60 -3.84
C GLY A 78 11.37 3.64 -3.02
N TYR A 79 10.11 4.03 -2.81
CA TYR A 79 9.16 3.26 -2.03
C TYR A 79 7.83 3.18 -2.77
N ILE A 80 7.13 2.07 -2.56
CA ILE A 80 5.74 1.88 -2.99
C ILE A 80 4.93 1.59 -1.74
N TYR A 81 4.05 2.52 -1.40
CA TYR A 81 3.12 2.38 -0.29
C TYR A 81 1.77 1.92 -0.82
N THR A 82 1.38 0.69 -0.48
CA THR A 82 0.11 0.10 -0.90
C THR A 82 -0.86 0.07 0.27
N LEU A 83 -1.98 0.77 0.10
CA LEU A 83 -3.13 0.76 1.00
C LEU A 83 -4.24 -0.10 0.38
N ILE A 84 -4.67 -1.13 1.10
CA ILE A 84 -5.79 -1.99 0.70
C ILE A 84 -6.96 -1.78 1.64
N GLU A 85 -8.13 -1.50 1.06
CA GLU A 85 -9.36 -1.23 1.79
C GLU A 85 -10.47 -2.18 1.31
N HIS A 86 -11.03 -2.98 2.23
CA HIS A 86 -12.20 -3.82 1.97
C HIS A 86 -13.47 -3.15 2.50
N GLN A 87 -14.34 -2.66 1.62
CA GLN A 87 -15.46 -1.83 2.05
C GLN A 87 -16.65 -2.62 2.61
N SER A 88 -17.05 -2.24 3.82
CA SER A 88 -18.47 -2.16 4.22
C SER A 88 -18.97 -0.71 4.43
N SER A 89 -18.07 0.27 4.64
CA SER A 89 -18.31 1.73 4.58
C SER A 89 -16.99 2.47 4.25
N PRO A 90 -16.97 3.50 3.38
CA PRO A 90 -15.74 4.22 3.03
C PRO A 90 -15.23 5.12 4.16
N ASP A 91 -13.95 5.00 4.54
CA ASP A 91 -13.25 6.06 5.28
C ASP A 91 -13.05 7.27 4.35
N LYS A 92 -13.71 8.39 4.69
CA LYS A 92 -13.65 9.64 3.93
C LYS A 92 -12.26 10.30 3.96
N PHE A 93 -11.38 9.88 4.86
CA PHE A 93 -10.06 10.47 5.08
C PHE A 93 -8.90 9.59 4.59
N ILE A 94 -9.16 8.61 3.73
CA ILE A 94 -8.13 7.77 3.07
C ILE A 94 -6.98 8.63 2.48
N PRO A 95 -7.22 9.70 1.69
CA PRO A 95 -6.13 10.51 1.17
C PRO A 95 -5.27 11.14 2.26
N LEU A 96 -5.88 11.63 3.34
CA LEU A 96 -5.16 12.21 4.48
C LEU A 96 -4.30 11.16 5.18
N ARG A 97 -4.82 9.95 5.35
CA ARG A 97 -4.08 8.82 5.90
C ARG A 97 -2.86 8.47 5.04
N MET A 98 -3.06 8.34 3.73
CA MET A 98 -1.97 8.05 2.79
C MET A 98 -0.89 9.14 2.82
N MET A 99 -1.29 10.41 2.83
CA MET A 99 -0.33 11.52 2.94
C MET A 99 0.50 11.44 4.22
N ARG A 100 -0.12 11.16 5.37
CA ARG A 100 0.61 11.00 6.64
C ARG A 100 1.63 9.86 6.58
N TYR A 101 1.27 8.74 5.94
CA TYR A 101 2.19 7.61 5.78
C TYR A 101 3.36 7.97 4.86
N ILE A 102 3.08 8.57 3.70
CA ILE A 102 4.10 8.98 2.73
C ILE A 102 5.09 9.96 3.39
N LEU A 103 4.59 10.96 4.12
CA LEU A 103 5.44 11.91 4.82
C LEU A 103 6.33 11.23 5.86
N ALA A 104 5.79 10.30 6.65
CA ALA A 104 6.60 9.55 7.62
C ALA A 104 7.72 8.74 6.96
N VAL A 105 7.45 8.08 5.82
CA VAL A 105 8.48 7.36 5.05
C VAL A 105 9.55 8.33 4.53
N MET A 106 9.14 9.47 4.00
CA MET A 106 10.07 10.47 3.47
C MET A 106 10.94 11.07 4.58
N GLU A 107 10.36 11.42 5.72
CA GLU A 107 11.07 11.95 6.89
C GLU A 107 12.16 10.99 7.36
N GLN A 108 11.81 9.71 7.57
CA GLN A 108 12.78 8.70 7.96
C GLN A 108 13.90 8.54 6.92
N HIS A 109 13.55 8.44 5.64
CA HIS A 109 14.56 8.29 4.60
C HIS A 109 15.51 9.49 4.54
N ILE A 110 14.99 10.72 4.68
CA ILE A 110 15.80 11.94 4.73
C ILE A 110 16.72 11.95 5.95
N GLU A 111 16.25 11.49 7.11
CA GLU A 111 17.08 11.40 8.31
C GLU A 111 18.27 10.45 8.11
N GLU A 112 18.04 9.31 7.46
CA GLU A 112 19.05 8.28 7.23
C GLU A 112 20.00 8.60 6.06
N HIS A 113 19.47 9.10 4.94
CA HIS A 113 20.18 9.20 3.66
C HIS A 113 20.49 10.64 3.22
N LYS A 114 19.96 11.64 3.94
CA LYS A 114 20.14 13.09 3.68
C LYS A 114 19.66 13.53 2.29
N CYS A 115 18.78 12.78 1.67
CA CYS A 115 18.13 13.09 0.40
C CYS A 115 16.65 12.65 0.44
N ALA A 116 15.83 13.16 -0.48
CA ALA A 116 14.42 12.79 -0.55
C ALA A 116 14.22 11.56 -1.45
N PRO A 117 13.41 10.56 -1.02
CA PRO A 117 13.08 9.42 -1.86
C PRO A 117 11.88 9.74 -2.77
N VAL A 118 11.67 8.89 -3.77
CA VAL A 118 10.37 8.79 -4.45
C VAL A 118 9.45 7.89 -3.64
N VAL A 119 8.21 8.29 -3.40
CA VAL A 119 7.20 7.42 -2.78
C VAL A 119 5.96 7.37 -3.68
N ILE A 120 5.62 6.18 -4.16
CA ILE A 120 4.46 5.94 -5.01
C ILE A 120 3.31 5.40 -4.16
N PRO A 121 2.22 6.17 -3.97
CA PRO A 121 1.01 5.64 -3.35
C PRO A 121 0.23 4.76 -4.32
N VAL A 122 -0.15 3.57 -3.85
CA VAL A 122 -1.07 2.66 -4.53
C VAL A 122 -2.27 2.44 -3.61
N LEU A 123 -3.46 2.73 -4.11
CA LEU A 123 -4.71 2.52 -3.37
C LEU A 123 -5.52 1.43 -4.08
N PHE A 124 -5.84 0.36 -3.36
CA PHE A 124 -6.68 -0.73 -3.85
C PHE A 124 -7.96 -0.84 -3.00
N ILE A 125 -9.10 -0.46 -3.60
CA ILE A 125 -10.40 -0.50 -2.93
C ILE A 125 -11.19 -1.70 -3.47
N MET A 126 -11.58 -2.61 -2.58
CA MET A 126 -12.51 -3.69 -2.90
C MET A 126 -13.92 -3.28 -2.51
N VAL A 127 -14.78 -3.15 -3.52
CA VAL A 127 -16.21 -2.94 -3.33
C VAL A 127 -16.88 -4.30 -3.24
N GLN A 128 -17.50 -4.63 -2.11
CA GLN A 128 -18.40 -5.79 -2.07
C GLN A 128 -19.67 -5.47 -2.86
N SER A 129 -19.77 -5.97 -4.08
CA SER A 129 -21.04 -5.98 -4.82
C SER A 129 -21.98 -7.02 -4.22
N GLY A 130 -22.76 -6.61 -3.22
CA GLY A 130 -23.99 -7.30 -2.89
C GLY A 130 -25.05 -7.00 -3.95
N HIS A 131 -25.40 -8.01 -4.75
CA HIS A 131 -26.51 -8.13 -5.72
C HIS A 131 -26.12 -8.09 -7.20
N ILE A 132 -26.08 -9.28 -7.80
CA ILE A 132 -26.44 -9.48 -9.20
C ILE A 132 -27.93 -9.12 -9.34
N ARG A 133 -28.24 -8.04 -10.06
CA ARG A 133 -29.56 -7.86 -10.68
C ARG A 133 -29.38 -8.05 -12.18
N ILE A 134 -29.82 -9.21 -12.69
CA ILE A 134 -30.15 -9.34 -14.10
C ILE A 134 -31.42 -8.49 -14.31
N ARG A 135 -31.27 -7.37 -15.01
CA ARG A 135 -32.30 -6.75 -15.84
C ARG A 135 -31.63 -6.06 -17.01
#